data_AF-A0A6L8IPQ5-F1
#
_entry.id   AF-A0A6L8IPQ5-F1
#
_cell.length_a   1.000
_cell.length_b   1.000
_cell.length_c   1.000
_cell.angle_alpha   90.00
_cell.angle_beta   90.00
_cell.angle_gamma   90.00
#
_symmetry.space_group_name_H-M   'P 1'
#
loop_
_entity.id
_entity.type
_entity.pdbx_description
1 polymer ?
#
loop_
_entity_poly.entity_id
_entity_poly.type
_entity_poly.pdbx_seq_one_letter_code
_entity_poly.pdbx_strand_id
1 'polypeptide(L)'
;MRAERAAERAVSVLRSERRVLAEAKEANVVARTKARQTRAKTDKAVAKRARERIKRVTMRVAKAREKARAAKTRAAELKSRDRLNAQVRSIEVKLEQANAAAQARIDARVERATATFAKRKRAEVVRIEARKANKRARLADQAIADLKSGKKKRRKRQASTRS
;
A
#
# COMPACT_ATOMS: atom_id res chain seq x y z
N MET A 1 12.63 9.95 -16.19
CA MET A 1 12.53 11.01 -17.23
C MET A 1 13.47 12.20 -17.03
N ARG A 2 13.24 13.17 -16.10
CA ARG A 2 14.11 14.36 -15.97
C ARG A 2 15.56 14.04 -15.56
N ALA A 3 15.74 13.12 -14.60
CA ALA A 3 17.07 12.73 -14.11
C ALA A 3 17.87 11.89 -15.12
N GLU A 4 17.21 10.99 -15.86
CA GLU A 4 17.84 10.21 -16.94
C GLU A 4 18.33 11.13 -18.07
N ARG A 5 17.49 12.07 -18.52
CA ARG A 5 17.88 13.10 -19.50
C ARG A 5 19.05 13.95 -19.00
N ALA A 6 19.09 14.27 -17.70
CA ALA A 6 20.22 14.98 -17.11
C ALA A 6 21.51 14.14 -17.13
N ALA A 7 21.42 12.83 -16.85
CA ALA A 7 22.54 11.90 -16.96
C ALA A 7 23.06 11.77 -18.40
N GLU A 8 22.16 11.65 -19.38
CA GLU A 8 22.51 11.61 -20.80
C GLU A 8 23.23 12.88 -21.26
N ARG A 9 22.69 14.06 -20.89
CA ARG A 9 23.33 15.36 -21.17
C ARG A 9 24.72 15.45 -20.54
N ALA A 10 24.88 15.03 -19.29
CA ALA A 10 26.18 15.05 -18.62
C ALA A 10 27.20 14.10 -19.28
N VAL A 11 26.76 12.94 -19.76
CA VAL A 11 27.60 12.00 -20.53
C VAL A 11 27.97 12.60 -21.89
N SER A 12 27.04 13.27 -22.57
CA SER A 12 27.32 13.96 -23.83
C SER A 12 28.39 15.04 -23.65
N VAL A 13 28.26 15.87 -22.62
CA VAL A 13 29.27 16.90 -22.25
C VAL A 13 30.63 16.26 -21.94
N LEU A 14 30.66 15.14 -21.21
CA LEU A 14 31.92 14.43 -20.96
C LEU A 14 32.57 13.94 -22.28
N ARG A 15 31.76 13.44 -23.23
CA ARG A 15 32.27 12.98 -24.53
C ARG A 15 32.82 14.15 -25.35
N SER A 16 32.14 15.30 -25.38
CA SER A 16 32.64 16.48 -26.10
C SER A 16 33.94 16.99 -25.49
N GLU A 17 34.05 17.09 -24.17
CA GLU A 17 35.28 17.53 -23.48
C GLU A 17 36.45 16.56 -23.72
N ARG A 18 36.18 15.25 -23.84
CA ARG A 18 37.21 14.26 -24.21
C ARG A 18 37.72 14.45 -25.63
N ARG A 19 36.86 14.80 -26.60
CA ARG A 19 37.28 15.14 -27.97
C ARG A 19 38.17 16.39 -27.97
N VAL A 20 37.76 17.44 -27.26
CA VAL A 20 38.56 18.66 -27.10
C VAL A 20 39.91 18.38 -26.45
N LEU A 21 39.99 17.42 -25.52
CA LEU A 21 41.26 17.00 -24.92
C LEU A 21 42.17 16.28 -25.93
N ALA A 22 41.61 15.43 -26.79
CA ALA A 22 42.36 14.76 -27.85
C ALA A 22 42.93 15.79 -28.85
N GLU A 23 42.10 16.70 -29.34
CA GLU A 23 42.52 17.80 -30.22
C GLU A 23 43.60 18.67 -29.56
N ALA A 24 43.46 18.98 -28.27
CA ALA A 24 44.46 19.75 -27.53
C ALA A 24 45.80 19.02 -27.38
N LYS A 25 45.77 17.68 -27.28
CA LYS A 25 46.98 16.84 -27.25
C LYS A 25 47.66 16.81 -28.61
N GLU A 26 46.92 16.63 -29.69
CA GLU A 26 47.44 16.66 -31.06
C GLU A 26 48.07 18.02 -31.39
N ALA A 27 47.36 19.12 -31.12
CA ALA A 27 47.89 20.47 -31.31
C ALA A 27 49.17 20.74 -30.51
N ASN A 28 49.31 20.13 -29.33
CA ASN A 28 50.53 20.23 -28.53
C ASN A 28 51.70 19.49 -29.16
N VAL A 29 51.47 18.29 -29.70
CA VAL A 29 52.50 17.52 -30.42
C VAL A 29 53.00 18.34 -31.60
N VAL A 30 52.09 18.85 -32.44
CA VAL A 30 52.44 19.68 -33.59
C VAL A 30 53.24 20.92 -33.17
N ALA A 31 52.76 21.68 -32.18
CA ALA A 31 53.44 22.87 -31.68
C ALA A 31 54.82 22.57 -31.10
N ARG A 32 54.98 21.44 -30.38
CA ARG A 32 56.28 21.00 -29.84
C ARG A 32 57.24 20.59 -30.93
N THR A 33 56.77 19.87 -31.95
CA THR A 33 57.60 19.45 -33.08
C THR A 33 58.09 20.66 -33.86
N LYS A 34 57.20 21.59 -34.20
CA LYS A 34 57.58 22.84 -34.88
C LYS A 34 58.57 23.67 -34.06
N ALA A 35 58.32 23.85 -32.76
CA ALA A 35 59.24 24.58 -31.88
C ALA A 35 60.63 23.94 -31.75
N ARG A 36 60.73 22.61 -31.89
CA ARG A 36 62.02 21.88 -31.92
C ARG A 36 62.77 22.10 -33.23
N GLN A 37 62.05 22.10 -34.35
CA GLN A 37 62.61 22.30 -35.70
C GLN A 37 63.11 23.73 -35.91
N THR A 38 62.25 24.73 -35.66
CA THR A 38 62.57 26.14 -35.95
C THR A 38 63.42 26.80 -34.87
N ARG A 39 63.36 26.29 -33.63
CA ARG A 39 63.96 26.89 -32.42
C ARG A 39 63.54 28.34 -32.13
N ALA A 40 62.58 28.88 -32.87
CA ALA A 40 62.10 30.25 -32.76
C ALA A 40 61.44 30.51 -31.39
N LYS A 41 61.66 31.70 -30.83
CA LYS A 41 61.06 32.11 -29.54
C LYS A 41 59.52 32.08 -29.60
N THR A 42 58.95 32.48 -30.74
CA THR A 42 57.49 32.49 -30.99
C THR A 42 56.91 31.08 -30.94
N ASP A 43 57.50 30.10 -31.63
CA ASP A 43 57.02 28.71 -31.64
C ASP A 43 57.15 28.04 -30.26
N LYS A 44 58.21 28.36 -29.49
CA LYS A 44 58.33 27.91 -28.09
C LYS A 44 57.19 28.46 -27.22
N ALA A 45 56.79 29.71 -27.41
CA ALA A 45 55.66 30.30 -26.70
C ALA A 45 54.32 29.62 -27.07
N VAL A 46 54.11 29.28 -28.35
CA VAL A 46 52.94 28.53 -28.82
C VAL A 46 52.89 27.14 -28.16
N ALA A 47 54.01 26.42 -28.11
CA ALA A 47 54.08 25.12 -27.44
C ALA A 47 53.77 25.22 -25.93
N LYS A 48 54.21 26.28 -25.25
CA LYS A 48 53.86 26.54 -23.84
C LYS A 48 52.35 26.79 -23.68
N ARG A 49 51.74 27.63 -24.51
CA ARG A 49 50.29 27.88 -24.51
C ARG A 49 49.47 26.61 -24.77
N ALA A 50 49.93 25.77 -25.70
CA ALA A 50 49.29 24.48 -25.98
C ALA A 50 49.33 23.54 -24.76
N ARG A 51 50.43 23.54 -23.98
CA ARG A 51 50.51 22.75 -22.73
C ARG A 51 49.51 23.27 -21.69
N GLU A 52 49.42 24.57 -21.53
CA GLU A 52 48.44 25.19 -20.61
C GLU A 52 46.99 24.93 -21.05
N ARG A 53 46.72 24.85 -22.36
CA ARG A 53 45.41 24.43 -22.87
C ARG A 53 45.09 22.99 -22.46
N ILE A 54 46.04 22.04 -22.60
CA ILE A 54 45.84 20.66 -22.13
C ILE A 54 45.49 20.62 -20.65
N LYS A 55 46.22 21.34 -19.79
CA LYS A 55 45.95 21.38 -18.34
C LYS A 55 44.51 21.85 -18.06
N ARG A 56 44.10 22.96 -18.68
CA ARG A 56 42.73 23.51 -18.54
C ARG A 56 41.66 22.52 -19.01
N VAL A 57 41.84 21.92 -20.18
CA VAL A 57 40.86 20.95 -20.72
C VAL A 57 40.83 19.68 -19.86
N THR A 58 41.97 19.23 -19.34
CA THR A 58 42.03 18.07 -18.42
C THR A 58 41.19 18.32 -17.17
N MET A 59 41.27 19.52 -16.57
CA MET A 59 40.42 19.87 -15.44
C MET A 59 38.93 19.90 -15.81
N ARG A 60 38.58 20.41 -17.00
CA ARG A 60 37.19 20.39 -17.50
C ARG A 60 36.67 18.96 -17.68
N VAL A 61 37.48 18.06 -18.24
CA VAL A 61 37.16 16.63 -18.38
C VAL A 61 36.96 15.98 -17.00
N ALA A 62 37.82 16.27 -16.03
CA ALA A 62 37.67 15.76 -14.66
C ALA A 62 36.34 16.24 -14.04
N LYS A 63 36.02 17.54 -14.15
CA LYS A 63 34.76 18.11 -13.65
C LYS A 63 33.54 17.50 -14.37
N ALA A 64 33.61 17.32 -15.69
CA ALA A 64 32.55 16.70 -16.46
C ALA A 64 32.36 15.22 -16.09
N ARG A 65 33.44 14.50 -15.76
CA ARG A 65 33.39 13.10 -15.31
C ARG A 65 32.66 12.97 -13.99
N GLU A 66 32.98 13.83 -13.01
CA GLU A 66 32.31 13.83 -11.72
C GLU A 66 30.83 14.20 -11.85
N LYS A 67 30.50 15.20 -12.66
CA LYS A 67 29.09 15.53 -12.97
C LYS A 67 28.35 14.37 -13.62
N ALA A 68 28.97 13.68 -14.59
CA ALA A 68 28.36 12.53 -15.24
C ALA A 68 28.15 11.35 -14.28
N ARG A 69 29.09 11.11 -13.36
CA ARG A 69 28.95 10.10 -12.30
C ARG A 69 27.78 10.43 -11.37
N ALA A 70 27.77 11.64 -10.81
CA ALA A 70 26.71 12.10 -9.90
C ALA A 70 25.32 12.11 -10.57
N ALA A 71 25.24 12.46 -11.85
CA ALA A 71 23.97 12.42 -12.58
C ALA A 71 23.47 10.98 -12.80
N LYS A 72 24.38 10.03 -13.08
CA LYS A 72 24.04 8.61 -13.20
C LYS A 72 23.58 7.99 -11.89
N THR A 73 24.27 8.27 -10.78
CA THR A 73 23.89 7.75 -9.47
C THR A 73 22.51 8.27 -9.07
N ARG A 74 22.26 9.58 -9.21
CA ARG A 74 20.94 10.17 -8.95
C ARG A 74 19.83 9.57 -9.82
N ALA A 75 20.10 9.31 -11.10
CA ALA A 75 19.11 8.67 -11.97
C ALA A 75 18.78 7.24 -11.52
N ALA A 76 19.79 6.47 -11.08
CA ALA A 76 19.61 5.13 -10.55
C ALA A 76 18.84 5.12 -9.21
N GLU A 77 19.19 6.02 -8.29
CA GLU A 77 18.51 6.20 -7.01
C GLU A 77 17.03 6.54 -7.19
N LEU A 78 16.72 7.48 -8.08
CA LEU A 78 15.33 7.85 -8.38
C LEU A 78 14.55 6.68 -8.98
N LYS A 79 15.16 5.92 -9.90
CA LYS A 79 14.53 4.72 -10.46
C LYS A 79 14.26 3.66 -9.41
N SER A 80 15.17 3.47 -8.45
CA SER A 80 14.97 2.57 -7.31
C SER A 80 13.82 3.07 -6.41
N ARG A 81 13.81 4.36 -6.10
CA ARG A 81 12.76 5.00 -5.29
C ARG A 81 11.38 4.89 -5.95
N ASP A 82 11.29 5.11 -7.26
CA ASP A 82 10.04 4.98 -8.00
C ASP A 82 9.51 3.53 -7.98
N ARG A 83 10.40 2.55 -8.08
CA ARG A 83 10.04 1.12 -7.94
C ARG A 83 9.53 0.80 -6.54
N LEU A 84 10.23 1.27 -5.50
CA LEU A 84 9.81 1.07 -4.12
C LEU A 84 8.45 1.73 -3.85
N ASN A 85 8.24 2.96 -4.32
CA ASN A 85 6.95 3.65 -4.20
C ASN A 85 5.82 2.88 -4.91
N ALA A 86 6.08 2.32 -6.09
CA ALA A 86 5.11 1.50 -6.80
C ALA A 86 4.79 0.20 -6.04
N GLN A 87 5.80 -0.43 -5.42
CA GLN A 87 5.61 -1.60 -4.57
C GLN A 87 4.78 -1.28 -3.32
N VAL A 88 5.08 -0.17 -2.64
CA VAL A 88 4.32 0.30 -1.46
C VAL A 88 2.86 0.50 -1.84
N ARG A 89 2.58 1.24 -2.92
CA ARG A 89 1.20 1.44 -3.41
C ARG A 89 0.50 0.11 -3.74
N SER A 90 1.21 -0.83 -4.34
CA SER A 90 0.64 -2.16 -4.60
C SER A 90 0.33 -2.91 -3.31
N ILE A 91 1.12 -2.76 -2.26
CA ILE A 91 0.89 -3.40 -0.96
C ILE A 91 -0.31 -2.74 -0.27
N GLU A 92 -0.39 -1.41 -0.28
CA GLU A 92 -1.52 -0.65 0.26
C GLU A 92 -2.85 -1.10 -0.37
N VAL A 93 -2.92 -1.18 -1.70
CA VAL A 93 -4.13 -1.65 -2.40
C VAL A 93 -4.49 -3.09 -2.02
N LYS A 94 -3.50 -3.98 -1.93
CA LYS A 94 -3.75 -5.38 -1.50
C LYS A 94 -4.23 -5.46 -0.07
N LEU A 95 -3.69 -4.62 0.82
CA LEU A 95 -4.08 -4.54 2.22
C LEU A 95 -5.51 -4.02 2.35
N GLU A 96 -5.87 -2.97 1.63
CA GLU A 96 -7.25 -2.44 1.59
C GLU A 96 -8.24 -3.50 1.10
N GLN A 97 -7.92 -4.22 0.03
CA GLN A 97 -8.75 -5.32 -0.48
C GLN A 97 -8.89 -6.46 0.54
N ALA A 98 -7.80 -6.87 1.17
CA ALA A 98 -7.81 -7.91 2.20
C ALA A 98 -8.65 -7.48 3.42
N ASN A 99 -8.52 -6.23 3.84
CA ASN A 99 -9.29 -5.65 4.94
C ASN A 99 -10.79 -5.58 4.61
N ALA A 100 -11.16 -5.11 3.41
CA ALA A 100 -12.55 -5.08 2.96
C ALA A 100 -13.16 -6.49 2.90
N ALA A 101 -12.41 -7.48 2.39
CA ALA A 101 -12.85 -8.87 2.36
C ALA A 101 -12.99 -9.47 3.77
N ALA A 102 -12.10 -9.13 4.70
CA ALA A 102 -12.20 -9.55 6.09
C ALA A 102 -13.43 -8.92 6.77
N GLN A 103 -13.66 -7.63 6.56
CA GLN A 103 -14.81 -6.93 7.11
C GLN A 103 -16.13 -7.54 6.63
N ALA A 104 -16.28 -7.76 5.32
CA ALA A 104 -17.47 -8.39 4.76
C ALA A 104 -17.75 -9.80 5.35
N ARG A 105 -16.69 -10.58 5.66
CA ARG A 105 -16.84 -11.88 6.33
C ARG A 105 -17.28 -11.74 7.78
N ILE A 106 -16.77 -10.74 8.50
CA ILE A 106 -17.19 -10.44 9.87
C ILE A 106 -18.65 -10.05 9.87
N ASP A 107 -19.05 -9.11 9.02
CA ASP A 107 -20.43 -8.62 8.91
C ASP A 107 -21.38 -9.78 8.62
N ALA A 108 -21.07 -10.62 7.63
CA ALA A 108 -21.88 -11.81 7.32
C ALA A 108 -21.99 -12.79 8.50
N ARG A 109 -20.93 -12.94 9.31
CA ARG A 109 -20.96 -13.81 10.50
C ARG A 109 -21.82 -13.21 11.60
N VAL A 110 -21.73 -11.90 11.81
CA VAL A 110 -22.56 -11.17 12.77
C VAL A 110 -24.03 -11.26 12.37
N GLU A 111 -24.36 -10.99 11.12
CA GLU A 111 -25.74 -11.10 10.60
C GLU A 111 -26.31 -12.50 10.84
N ARG A 112 -25.58 -13.56 10.46
CA ARG A 112 -26.01 -14.94 10.70
C ARG A 112 -26.23 -15.25 12.19
N ALA A 113 -25.33 -14.79 13.05
CA ALA A 113 -25.45 -14.96 14.50
C ALA A 113 -26.69 -14.24 15.04
N THR A 114 -26.92 -12.99 14.63
CA THR A 114 -28.09 -12.20 15.04
C THR A 114 -29.40 -12.81 14.56
N ALA A 115 -29.48 -13.29 13.32
CA ALA A 115 -30.66 -13.97 12.79
C ALA A 115 -30.96 -15.27 13.55
N THR A 116 -29.92 -16.05 13.84
CA THR A 116 -30.05 -17.29 14.62
C THR A 116 -30.53 -17.00 16.03
N PHE A 117 -29.96 -15.99 16.69
CA PHE A 117 -30.39 -15.56 18.02
C PHE A 117 -31.84 -15.10 18.02
N ALA A 118 -32.23 -14.24 17.07
CA ALA A 118 -33.60 -13.74 16.95
C ALA A 118 -34.61 -14.88 16.76
N LYS A 119 -34.29 -15.88 15.92
CA LYS A 119 -35.13 -17.07 15.73
C LYS A 119 -35.28 -17.88 17.01
N ARG A 120 -34.17 -18.13 17.73
CA ARG A 120 -34.18 -18.86 19.01
C ARG A 120 -35.01 -18.13 20.06
N LYS A 121 -34.82 -16.81 20.20
CA LYS A 121 -35.57 -15.97 21.14
C LYS A 121 -37.07 -16.01 20.86
N ARG A 122 -37.49 -15.88 19.59
CA ARG A 122 -38.91 -16.00 19.21
C ARG A 122 -39.49 -17.37 19.57
N ALA A 123 -38.77 -18.44 19.26
CA ALA A 123 -39.20 -19.80 19.60
C ALA A 123 -39.34 -19.99 21.12
N GLU A 124 -38.42 -19.43 21.90
CA GLU A 124 -38.46 -19.48 23.36
C GLU A 124 -39.65 -18.70 23.95
N VAL A 125 -39.92 -17.50 23.44
CA VAL A 125 -41.10 -16.72 23.82
C VAL A 125 -42.39 -17.50 23.57
N VAL A 126 -42.54 -18.07 22.36
CA VAL A 126 -43.71 -18.90 22.01
C VAL A 126 -43.86 -20.10 22.95
N ARG A 127 -42.77 -20.81 23.28
CA ARG A 127 -42.82 -21.92 24.24
C ARG A 127 -43.26 -21.47 25.64
N ILE A 128 -42.76 -20.33 26.12
CA ILE A 128 -43.11 -19.79 27.43
C ILE A 128 -44.59 -19.39 27.45
N GLU A 129 -45.09 -18.75 26.40
CA GLU A 129 -46.50 -18.38 26.26
C GLU A 129 -47.41 -19.59 26.22
N ALA A 130 -47.09 -20.60 25.42
CA ALA A 130 -47.82 -21.86 25.38
C ALA A 130 -47.84 -22.55 26.76
N ARG A 131 -46.71 -22.57 27.48
CA ARG A 131 -46.65 -23.12 28.84
C ARG A 131 -47.55 -22.36 29.81
N LYS A 132 -47.59 -21.02 29.72
CA LYS A 132 -48.50 -20.20 30.53
C LYS A 132 -49.97 -20.46 30.17
N ALA A 133 -50.30 -20.57 28.89
CA ALA A 133 -51.65 -20.88 28.42
C ALA A 133 -52.13 -22.25 28.93
N ASN A 134 -51.30 -23.29 28.78
CA ASN A 134 -51.61 -24.63 29.28
C ASN A 134 -51.80 -24.65 30.80
N LYS A 135 -50.99 -23.89 31.55
CA LYS A 135 -51.18 -23.77 33.00
C LYS A 135 -52.53 -23.11 33.34
N ARG A 136 -52.93 -22.06 32.62
CA ARG A 136 -54.24 -21.40 32.81
C ARG A 136 -55.40 -22.34 32.46
N ALA A 137 -55.31 -23.06 31.35
CA ALA A 137 -56.33 -24.04 30.94
C ALA A 137 -56.51 -25.12 31.99
N ARG A 138 -55.40 -25.71 32.48
CA ARG A 138 -55.44 -26.73 33.54
C ARG A 138 -56.08 -26.22 34.84
N LEU A 139 -55.77 -24.98 35.25
CA LEU A 139 -56.39 -24.38 36.43
C LEU A 139 -57.88 -24.11 36.23
N ALA A 140 -58.30 -23.69 35.03
CA ALA A 140 -59.72 -23.52 34.69
C ALA A 140 -60.47 -24.86 34.68
N ASP A 141 -59.91 -25.90 34.08
CA ASP A 141 -60.49 -27.25 34.06
C ASP A 141 -60.66 -27.80 35.47
N GLN A 142 -59.66 -27.59 36.34
CA GLN A 142 -59.73 -27.97 37.74
C GLN A 142 -60.85 -27.22 38.48
N ALA A 143 -60.94 -25.90 38.32
CA ALA A 143 -62.02 -25.11 38.92
C ALA A 143 -63.42 -25.55 38.43
N ILE A 144 -63.56 -25.90 37.15
CA ILE A 144 -64.80 -26.43 36.58
C ILE A 144 -65.15 -27.79 37.20
N ALA A 145 -64.16 -28.68 37.34
CA ALA A 145 -64.35 -29.99 37.97
C ALA A 145 -64.77 -29.87 39.44
N ASP A 146 -64.15 -28.96 40.18
CA ASP A 146 -64.46 -28.68 41.58
C ASP A 146 -65.90 -28.14 41.74
N LEU A 147 -66.33 -27.21 40.88
CA LEU A 147 -67.71 -26.73 40.86
C LEU A 147 -68.72 -27.84 40.53
N LYS A 148 -68.41 -28.73 39.59
CA LYS A 148 -69.27 -29.87 39.24
C LYS A 148 -69.39 -30.86 40.41
N SER A 149 -68.29 -31.15 41.10
CA SER A 149 -68.30 -32.06 42.26
C SER A 149 -69.04 -31.43 43.46
N GLY A 150 -68.88 -30.13 43.70
CA GLY A 150 -69.61 -29.38 44.72
C GLY A 150 -71.11 -29.37 44.48
N LYS A 151 -71.56 -29.17 43.22
CA LYS A 151 -72.98 -29.28 42.83
C LYS A 151 -73.55 -30.69 43.08
N LYS A 152 -72.80 -31.75 42.75
CA LYS A 152 -73.22 -33.15 43.04
C LYS A 152 -73.34 -33.40 44.55
N LYS A 153 -72.39 -32.92 45.36
CA LYS A 153 -72.46 -33.02 46.83
C LYS A 153 -73.68 -32.28 47.40
N ARG A 154 -73.97 -31.07 46.90
CA ARG A 154 -75.17 -30.30 47.29
C ARG A 154 -76.47 -31.02 46.94
N ARG A 155 -76.57 -31.58 45.73
CA ARG A 155 -77.76 -32.35 45.29
C ARG A 155 -77.97 -33.62 46.13
N LYS A 156 -76.92 -34.36 46.48
CA LYS A 156 -77.02 -35.52 47.38
C LYS A 156 -77.53 -35.13 48.78
N ARG A 157 -77.03 -34.03 49.35
CA ARG A 157 -77.49 -33.51 50.66
C ARG A 157 -78.95 -33.04 50.64
N GLN A 158 -79.40 -32.44 49.55
CA GLN A 158 -80.80 -32.02 49.38
C GLN A 158 -81.76 -33.20 49.14
N ALA A 159 -81.28 -34.28 48.53
CA ALA A 159 -82.05 -35.51 48.37
C ALA A 159 -82.24 -36.26 49.70
N SER A 160 -81.22 -36.30 50.55
CA SER A 160 -81.28 -36.95 51.87
C SER A 160 -82.03 -36.16 52.94
N THR A 161 -82.44 -34.93 52.65
CA THR A 161 -83.23 -34.06 53.55
C THR A 161 -84.69 -33.93 53.10
N ARG A 162 -85.05 -34.54 51.96
CA ARG A 162 -86.42 -34.58 51.41
C ARG A 162 -87.05 -35.97 51.47
N SER A 163 -86.36 -36.93 52.05
CA SER A 163 -86.79 -38.29 52.36
C SER A 163 -86.86 -38.44 53.87
#